data_AF-A0A2I0P0N7-F1
#
_entry.id   AF-A0A2I0P0N7-F1
#
_cell.length_a   1.000
_cell.length_b   1.000
_cell.length_c   1.000
_cell.angle_alpha   90.00
_cell.angle_beta   90.00
_cell.angle_gamma   90.00
#
_symmetry.space_group_name_H-M   'P 1'
#
loop_
_entity.id
_entity.type
_entity.pdbx_description
1 polymer ?
#
loop_
_entity_poly.entity_id
_entity_poly.type
_entity_poly.pdbx_seq_one_letter_code
_entity_poly.pdbx_strand_id
1 'polypeptide(L)'
;MKFGLPNSFAQHIIIILKVKRDYMPFSHGYKNLIFALIMVIILAGALPPVSAEYTIEISSTNVTPNQEVTVTLEAIPQDKLINMSLNSTIQTTIGEEMDYHIWNFTFPYESGISTFQVDMYNLEPGTPATVSVIREDGTEASNTGNVSDEGRYNASIFHDLNRGMYNVSFIGIPASEEVRADIDFGGITRVLANPTDAVATTDSTFTPSGFSHGAVDLKVYVDHELQKSETIIVSTGVE
;
A
#
# COMPACT_ATOMS: atom_id res chain seq x y z
N MET A 1 22.81 -13.89 7.83
CA MET A 1 22.46 -13.88 6.39
C MET A 1 23.63 -14.41 5.57
N LYS A 2 23.43 -15.45 4.76
CA LYS A 2 24.40 -15.91 3.76
C LYS A 2 24.09 -15.18 2.46
N PHE A 3 25.00 -14.34 1.97
CA PHE A 3 24.88 -13.74 0.64
C PHE A 3 25.21 -14.80 -0.41
N GLY A 4 24.17 -15.36 -1.03
CA GLY A 4 24.32 -16.19 -2.23
C GLY A 4 24.44 -15.28 -3.45
N LEU A 5 25.64 -15.17 -4.02
CA LEU A 5 25.80 -14.59 -5.35
C LEU A 5 25.10 -15.48 -6.39
N PRO A 6 24.37 -14.92 -7.36
CA PRO A 6 23.72 -15.70 -8.40
C PRO A 6 24.76 -16.44 -9.25
N ASN A 7 24.53 -17.75 -9.42
CA ASN A 7 25.44 -18.75 -10.00
C ASN A 7 25.90 -18.43 -11.45
N SER A 8 25.23 -17.52 -12.15
CA SER A 8 25.55 -17.15 -13.55
C SER A 8 26.71 -16.16 -13.70
N PHE A 9 26.96 -15.32 -12.68
CA PHE A 9 28.06 -14.34 -12.71
C PHE A 9 29.42 -15.00 -12.41
N ALA A 10 29.45 -16.01 -11.53
CA ALA A 10 30.68 -16.74 -11.19
C ALA A 10 31.25 -17.53 -12.37
N GLN A 11 30.41 -18.04 -13.28
CA GLN A 11 30.87 -18.82 -14.44
C GLN A 11 31.51 -17.96 -15.54
N HIS A 12 31.09 -16.71 -15.73
CA HIS A 12 31.68 -15.84 -16.75
C HIS A 12 33.10 -15.35 -16.39
N ILE A 13 33.39 -15.16 -15.10
CA ILE A 13 34.73 -14.74 -14.64
C ILE A 13 35.76 -15.88 -14.81
N ILE A 14 35.33 -17.15 -14.66
CA ILE A 14 36.23 -18.32 -14.79
C ILE A 14 36.68 -18.53 -16.25
N ILE A 15 35.83 -18.21 -17.25
CA ILE A 15 36.17 -18.43 -18.66
C ILE A 15 37.23 -17.44 -19.15
N ILE A 16 37.20 -16.18 -18.71
CA ILE A 16 38.20 -15.17 -19.10
C ILE A 16 39.59 -15.50 -18.53
N LEU A 17 39.66 -16.14 -17.35
CA LEU A 17 40.93 -16.53 -16.73
C LEU A 17 41.56 -17.79 -17.35
N LYS A 18 40.80 -18.62 -18.07
CA LYS A 18 41.30 -19.89 -18.62
C LYS A 18 41.92 -19.76 -20.02
N VAL A 19 41.63 -18.70 -20.76
CA VAL A 19 42.07 -18.52 -22.16
C VAL A 19 43.50 -17.95 -22.31
N LYS A 20 44.14 -17.51 -21.21
CA LYS A 20 45.41 -16.74 -21.29
C LYS A 20 46.64 -17.40 -20.70
N ARG A 21 46.66 -18.73 -20.55
CA ARG A 21 47.80 -19.43 -19.92
C ARG A 21 48.98 -19.69 -20.87
N ASP A 22 48.78 -19.65 -22.18
CA ASP A 22 49.79 -20.15 -23.14
C ASP A 22 50.53 -19.07 -23.96
N TYR A 23 50.20 -17.79 -23.81
CA TYR A 23 50.88 -16.71 -24.54
C TYR A 23 51.15 -15.50 -23.65
N MET A 24 52.38 -15.44 -23.13
CA MET A 24 53.27 -14.26 -22.98
C MET A 24 54.04 -14.24 -21.64
N PRO A 25 55.38 -14.06 -21.65
CA PRO A 25 56.17 -13.77 -20.46
C PRO A 25 56.01 -12.29 -20.09
N PHE A 26 54.89 -11.93 -19.45
CA PHE A 26 54.73 -10.58 -18.89
C PHE A 26 55.23 -10.53 -17.45
N SER A 27 56.46 -10.06 -17.29
CA SER A 27 57.07 -9.69 -16.02
C SER A 27 56.33 -8.50 -15.40
N HIS A 28 55.86 -8.66 -14.17
CA HIS A 28 55.40 -7.63 -13.22
C HIS A 28 54.17 -6.76 -13.58
N GLY A 29 53.93 -6.36 -14.84
CA GLY A 29 52.83 -5.45 -15.20
C GLY A 29 51.42 -6.07 -15.08
N TYR A 30 51.28 -7.36 -15.37
CA TYR A 30 49.97 -8.04 -15.38
C TYR A 30 49.41 -8.29 -13.98
N LYS A 31 50.27 -8.49 -12.97
CA LYS A 31 49.85 -8.64 -11.58
C LYS A 31 49.22 -7.36 -11.04
N ASN A 32 49.80 -6.21 -11.38
CA ASN A 32 49.26 -4.90 -11.00
C ASN A 32 47.91 -4.64 -11.68
N LEU A 33 47.74 -5.07 -12.94
CA LEU A 33 46.47 -4.97 -13.66
C LEU A 33 45.37 -5.84 -13.02
N ILE A 34 45.67 -7.10 -12.67
CA ILE A 34 44.72 -7.98 -11.99
C ILE A 34 44.35 -7.43 -10.61
N PHE A 35 45.34 -6.97 -9.83
CA PHE A 35 45.07 -6.37 -8.52
C PHE A 35 44.22 -5.11 -8.64
N ALA A 36 44.50 -4.24 -9.61
CA ALA A 36 43.67 -3.07 -9.87
C ALA A 36 42.23 -3.46 -10.26
N LEU A 37 42.06 -4.47 -11.11
CA LEU A 37 40.73 -4.95 -11.53
C LEU A 37 39.93 -5.55 -10.36
N ILE A 38 40.57 -6.38 -9.53
CA ILE A 38 39.94 -6.94 -8.32
C ILE A 38 39.58 -5.84 -7.34
N MET A 39 40.46 -4.85 -7.15
CA MET A 39 40.18 -3.72 -6.26
C MET A 39 39.01 -2.88 -6.78
N VAL A 40 38.91 -2.65 -8.10
CA VAL A 40 37.77 -1.96 -8.71
C VAL A 40 36.47 -2.75 -8.53
N ILE A 41 36.49 -4.08 -8.63
CA ILE A 41 35.31 -4.92 -8.39
C ILE A 41 34.90 -4.90 -6.91
N ILE A 42 35.86 -4.94 -5.98
CA ILE A 42 35.59 -4.85 -4.54
C ILE A 42 35.06 -3.45 -4.18
N LEU A 43 35.64 -2.37 -4.74
CA LEU A 43 35.13 -1.01 -4.53
C LEU A 43 33.75 -0.82 -5.15
N ALA A 44 33.49 -1.37 -6.34
CA ALA A 44 32.17 -1.30 -6.98
C ALA A 44 31.12 -2.13 -6.23
N GLY A 45 31.50 -3.24 -5.59
CA GLY A 45 30.63 -4.04 -4.73
C GLY A 45 30.47 -3.50 -3.30
N ALA A 46 31.27 -2.50 -2.91
CA ALA A 46 31.22 -1.83 -1.61
C ALA A 46 30.47 -0.50 -1.64
N LEU A 47 30.04 -0.04 -2.83
CA LEU A 47 29.05 1.03 -2.91
C LEU A 47 27.76 0.48 -2.28
N PRO A 48 27.20 1.11 -1.25
CA PRO A 48 25.88 0.72 -0.76
C PRO A 48 24.93 0.73 -1.97
N PRO A 49 23.99 -0.24 -2.06
CA PRO A 49 22.96 -0.14 -3.08
C PRO A 49 22.38 1.26 -2.98
N VAL A 50 22.37 1.98 -4.10
CA VAL A 50 21.65 3.25 -4.17
C VAL A 50 20.21 2.87 -3.88
N SER A 51 19.80 3.08 -2.63
CA SER A 51 18.40 2.99 -2.22
C SER A 51 17.69 3.93 -3.17
N ALA A 52 16.91 3.37 -4.11
CA ALA A 52 15.99 4.20 -4.86
C ALA A 52 15.07 4.82 -3.81
N GLU A 53 15.25 6.12 -3.56
CA GLU A 53 14.35 6.88 -2.71
C GLU A 53 13.02 6.90 -3.44
N TYR A 54 12.05 6.17 -2.90
CA TYR A 54 10.67 6.25 -3.33
C TYR A 54 9.94 7.23 -2.42
N THR A 55 8.88 7.85 -2.93
CA THR A 55 8.14 8.89 -2.20
C THR A 55 6.67 8.51 -2.09
N ILE A 56 6.07 8.93 -0.98
CA ILE A 56 4.63 8.79 -0.72
C ILE A 56 4.15 10.16 -0.25
N GLU A 57 3.29 10.78 -1.04
CA GLU A 57 2.68 12.07 -0.75
C GLU A 57 1.18 11.90 -0.54
N ILE A 58 0.63 12.61 0.44
CA ILE A 58 -0.80 12.62 0.73
C ILE A 58 -1.25 14.07 0.57
N SER A 59 -2.17 14.31 -0.34
CA SER A 59 -2.72 15.64 -0.57
C SER A 59 -3.70 16.00 0.55
N SER A 60 -3.74 17.28 0.93
CA SER A 60 -4.77 17.90 1.78
C SER A 60 -4.98 17.25 3.16
N THR A 61 -4.55 17.92 4.22
CA THR A 61 -4.81 17.49 5.60
C THR A 61 -6.17 17.96 6.14
N ASN A 62 -6.85 18.85 5.42
CA ASN A 62 -8.17 19.37 5.76
C ASN A 62 -9.03 19.36 4.49
N VAL A 63 -10.16 18.67 4.55
CA VAL A 63 -11.09 18.52 3.42
C VAL A 63 -12.53 18.70 3.88
N THR A 64 -13.41 19.11 2.98
CA THR A 64 -14.85 19.04 3.24
C THR A 64 -15.40 17.64 2.94
N PRO A 65 -16.55 17.24 3.51
CA PRO A 65 -17.21 16.01 3.07
C PRO A 65 -17.42 16.01 1.55
N ASN A 66 -17.16 14.88 0.90
CA ASN A 66 -17.18 14.71 -0.56
C ASN A 66 -16.03 15.35 -1.33
N GLN A 67 -15.01 15.89 -0.67
CA GLN A 67 -13.78 16.32 -1.33
C GLN A 67 -12.79 15.15 -1.46
N GLU A 68 -12.14 15.06 -2.61
CA GLU A 68 -11.16 14.01 -2.91
C GLU A 68 -9.85 14.22 -2.14
N VAL A 69 -9.29 13.10 -1.68
CA VAL A 69 -7.92 12.96 -1.17
C VAL A 69 -7.14 12.11 -2.16
N THR A 70 -5.96 12.58 -2.55
CA THR A 70 -5.01 11.87 -3.41
C THR A 70 -3.80 11.40 -2.60
N VAL A 71 -3.38 10.16 -2.85
CA VAL A 71 -2.14 9.56 -2.38
C VAL A 71 -1.27 9.27 -3.59
N THR A 72 -0.18 10.01 -3.73
CA THR A 72 0.77 9.84 -4.83
C THR A 72 1.91 8.94 -4.39
N LEU A 73 2.15 7.90 -5.16
CA LEU A 73 3.16 6.88 -4.95
C LEU A 73 4.18 6.98 -6.07
N GLU A 74 5.41 7.42 -5.81
CA GLU A 74 6.43 7.54 -6.85
C GLU A 74 7.60 6.58 -6.64
N ALA A 75 8.02 5.94 -7.73
CA ALA A 75 9.16 5.04 -7.76
C ALA A 75 9.10 3.89 -6.73
N ILE A 76 7.89 3.46 -6.34
CA ILE A 76 7.70 2.33 -5.43
C ILE A 76 8.27 1.07 -6.10
N PRO A 77 9.14 0.29 -5.43
CA PRO A 77 9.68 -0.93 -6.03
C PRO A 77 8.55 -1.90 -6.42
N GLN A 78 8.72 -2.61 -7.53
CA GLN A 78 7.76 -3.65 -7.94
C GLN A 78 7.83 -4.86 -6.99
N ASP A 79 6.78 -5.67 -7.01
CA ASP A 79 6.63 -6.91 -6.23
C ASP A 79 6.72 -6.70 -4.71
N LYS A 80 6.37 -5.51 -4.24
CA LYS A 80 6.27 -5.15 -2.81
C LYS A 80 4.84 -5.25 -2.34
N LEU A 81 4.65 -5.66 -1.08
CA LEU A 81 3.33 -5.54 -0.46
C LEU A 81 3.08 -4.08 -0.13
N ILE A 82 2.00 -3.51 -0.64
CA ILE A 82 1.51 -2.19 -0.23
C ILE A 82 0.18 -2.36 0.50
N ASN A 83 0.03 -1.67 1.62
CA ASN A 83 -1.23 -1.60 2.37
C ASN A 83 -1.56 -0.15 2.70
N MET A 84 -2.77 0.28 2.39
CA MET A 84 -3.35 1.53 2.84
C MET A 84 -4.40 1.24 3.91
N SER A 85 -4.17 1.76 5.11
CA SER A 85 -5.10 1.67 6.23
C SER A 85 -5.74 3.03 6.44
N LEU A 86 -7.07 3.08 6.48
CA LEU A 86 -7.86 4.25 6.82
C LEU A 86 -8.50 3.98 8.17
N ASN A 87 -7.96 4.61 9.22
CA ASN A 87 -8.57 4.58 10.54
C ASN A 87 -9.42 5.85 10.72
N SER A 88 -10.71 5.73 10.48
CA SER A 88 -11.65 6.83 10.53
C SER A 88 -12.28 6.95 11.91
N THR A 89 -12.42 8.19 12.37
CA THR A 89 -13.14 8.59 13.57
C THR A 89 -14.23 9.57 13.15
N ILE A 90 -15.49 9.22 13.37
CA ILE A 90 -16.63 9.86 12.72
C ILE A 90 -17.62 10.34 13.78
N GLN A 91 -18.02 11.61 13.75
CA GLN A 91 -19.08 12.09 14.62
C GLN A 91 -20.45 11.61 14.14
N THR A 92 -21.23 11.09 15.07
CA THR A 92 -22.52 10.43 14.79
C THR A 92 -23.58 10.81 15.82
N THR A 93 -24.85 10.60 15.48
CA THR A 93 -25.96 10.70 16.45
C THR A 93 -26.25 9.33 17.04
N ILE A 94 -26.26 9.22 18.37
CA ILE A 94 -26.58 7.95 19.06
C ILE A 94 -27.99 7.48 18.68
N GLY A 95 -28.11 6.21 18.32
CA GLY A 95 -29.41 5.57 18.03
C GLY A 95 -30.02 5.90 16.66
N GLU A 96 -29.40 6.77 15.87
CA GLU A 96 -29.79 7.04 14.49
C GLU A 96 -28.93 6.22 13.52
N GLU A 97 -29.53 5.67 12.46
CA GLU A 97 -28.76 4.94 11.45
C GLU A 97 -27.73 5.88 10.82
N MET A 98 -26.45 5.49 10.86
CA MET A 98 -25.38 6.17 10.14
C MET A 98 -25.14 5.49 8.80
N ASP A 99 -24.68 6.28 7.85
CA ASP A 99 -24.36 5.83 6.49
C ASP A 99 -23.04 6.47 6.06
N TYR A 100 -21.93 5.84 6.45
CA TYR A 100 -20.57 6.31 6.18
C TYR A 100 -20.06 5.72 4.87
N HIS A 101 -19.42 6.54 4.03
CA HIS A 101 -18.89 6.09 2.74
C HIS A 101 -17.45 6.52 2.50
N ILE A 102 -16.73 5.67 1.78
CA ILE A 102 -15.51 6.00 1.05
C ILE A 102 -15.80 5.81 -0.44
N TRP A 103 -15.96 6.93 -1.16
CA TRP A 103 -16.20 6.93 -2.61
C TRP A 103 -14.89 6.94 -3.39
N ASN A 104 -14.96 6.41 -4.61
CA ASN A 104 -13.91 6.48 -5.62
C ASN A 104 -12.54 6.00 -5.13
N PHE A 105 -12.51 5.04 -4.21
CA PHE A 105 -11.26 4.45 -3.73
C PHE A 105 -10.56 3.73 -4.88
N THR A 106 -9.48 4.32 -5.38
CA THR A 106 -8.76 3.77 -6.53
C THR A 106 -7.63 2.88 -6.04
N PHE A 107 -7.75 1.56 -6.22
CA PHE A 107 -6.65 0.66 -5.95
C PHE A 107 -5.72 0.61 -7.18
N PRO A 108 -4.47 1.08 -7.08
CA PRO A 108 -3.70 1.38 -8.29
C PRO A 108 -2.96 0.18 -8.89
N TYR A 109 -2.84 -0.93 -8.17
CA TYR A 109 -2.02 -2.07 -8.58
C TYR A 109 -2.82 -3.31 -8.97
N GLU A 110 -2.31 -4.03 -9.97
CA GLU A 110 -2.91 -5.27 -10.45
C GLU A 110 -2.37 -6.43 -9.64
N SER A 111 -3.05 -6.69 -8.54
CA SER A 111 -2.72 -7.78 -7.64
C SER A 111 -3.90 -8.76 -7.63
N GLY A 112 -3.66 -9.99 -8.07
CA GLY A 112 -4.61 -11.08 -7.90
C GLY A 112 -4.70 -11.58 -6.45
N ILE A 113 -4.14 -10.82 -5.49
CA ILE A 113 -4.12 -11.10 -4.05
C ILE A 113 -4.30 -9.77 -3.33
N SER A 114 -5.51 -9.22 -3.40
CA SER A 114 -5.85 -8.00 -2.69
C SER A 114 -6.78 -8.31 -1.54
N THR A 115 -6.62 -7.62 -0.42
CA THR A 115 -7.41 -7.83 0.79
C THR A 115 -8.17 -6.57 1.13
N PHE A 116 -9.46 -6.73 1.43
CA PHE A 116 -10.29 -5.71 2.06
C PHE A 116 -10.84 -6.26 3.37
N GLN A 117 -10.51 -5.56 4.44
CA GLN A 117 -11.02 -5.85 5.77
C GLN A 117 -11.55 -4.56 6.38
N VAL A 118 -12.69 -4.69 7.06
CA VAL A 118 -13.23 -3.61 7.86
C VAL A 118 -13.58 -4.07 9.26
N ASP A 119 -13.22 -3.21 10.20
CA ASP A 119 -13.65 -3.27 11.58
C ASP A 119 -14.33 -1.97 11.98
N MET A 120 -15.55 -2.05 12.48
CA MET A 120 -16.29 -0.92 13.04
C MET A 120 -16.50 -1.10 14.53
N TYR A 121 -16.46 -0.01 15.28
CA TYR A 121 -16.53 0.01 16.74
C TYR A 121 -17.53 1.07 17.21
N ASN A 122 -17.98 0.94 18.46
CA ASN A 122 -18.94 1.84 19.11
C ASN A 122 -20.33 1.82 18.43
N LEU A 123 -20.72 0.67 17.90
CA LEU A 123 -22.08 0.44 17.39
C LEU A 123 -22.98 -0.15 18.48
N GLU A 124 -24.29 0.00 18.33
CA GLU A 124 -25.31 -0.52 19.25
C GLU A 124 -25.33 -2.06 19.21
N PRO A 125 -25.01 -2.75 20.34
CA PRO A 125 -24.96 -4.20 20.38
C PRO A 125 -26.24 -4.88 19.92
N GLY A 126 -26.10 -5.98 19.16
CA GLY A 126 -27.23 -6.77 18.67
C GLY A 126 -28.03 -6.13 17.53
N THR A 127 -27.70 -4.92 17.11
CA THR A 127 -28.33 -4.28 15.93
C THR A 127 -27.67 -4.77 14.64
N PRO A 128 -28.38 -4.72 13.49
CA PRO A 128 -27.78 -5.05 12.21
C PRO A 128 -26.76 -3.98 11.79
N ALA A 129 -25.66 -4.43 11.20
CA ALA A 129 -24.69 -3.60 10.51
C ALA A 129 -24.38 -4.22 9.14
N THR A 130 -24.07 -3.37 8.16
CA THR A 130 -23.76 -3.79 6.79
C THR A 130 -22.53 -3.06 6.27
N VAL A 131 -21.66 -3.82 5.61
CA VAL A 131 -20.55 -3.32 4.80
C VAL A 131 -20.81 -3.74 3.37
N SER A 132 -20.77 -2.80 2.43
CA SER A 132 -20.84 -3.08 1.00
C SER A 132 -19.64 -2.47 0.27
N VAL A 133 -19.14 -3.21 -0.72
CA VAL A 133 -18.09 -2.77 -1.64
C VAL A 133 -18.61 -2.95 -3.05
N ILE A 134 -18.69 -1.86 -3.81
CA ILE A 134 -19.13 -1.84 -5.20
C ILE A 134 -17.97 -1.38 -6.06
N ARG A 135 -17.57 -2.21 -7.02
CA ARG A 135 -16.56 -1.89 -8.03
C ARG A 135 -17.19 -1.08 -9.17
N GLU A 136 -16.41 -0.28 -9.87
CA GLU A 136 -16.86 0.53 -11.02
C GLU A 136 -17.57 -0.25 -12.15
N ASP A 137 -17.28 -1.55 -12.29
CA ASP A 137 -17.94 -2.43 -13.26
C ASP A 137 -19.31 -2.96 -12.79
N GLY A 138 -19.75 -2.54 -11.60
CA GLY A 138 -21.01 -2.94 -10.97
C GLY A 138 -20.92 -4.22 -10.15
N THR A 139 -19.74 -4.85 -10.05
CA THR A 139 -19.55 -5.99 -9.16
C THR A 139 -19.68 -5.54 -7.72
N GLU A 140 -20.61 -6.14 -6.98
CA GLU A 140 -20.87 -5.83 -5.58
C GLU A 140 -20.56 -7.04 -4.70
N ALA A 141 -20.01 -6.76 -3.53
CA ALA A 141 -19.95 -7.70 -2.43
C ALA A 141 -20.41 -6.98 -1.16
N SER A 142 -21.25 -7.65 -0.38
CA SER A 142 -21.75 -7.11 0.88
C SER A 142 -21.72 -8.17 1.97
N ASN A 143 -21.58 -7.69 3.21
CA ASN A 143 -21.66 -8.50 4.40
C ASN A 143 -22.59 -7.79 5.39
N THR A 144 -23.68 -8.46 5.77
CA THR A 144 -24.61 -8.01 6.80
C THR A 144 -24.60 -9.00 7.95
N GLY A 145 -24.54 -8.47 9.17
CA GLY A 145 -24.60 -9.27 10.39
C GLY A 145 -25.01 -8.41 11.57
N ASN A 146 -24.97 -9.00 12.76
CA ASN A 146 -25.27 -8.25 13.98
C ASN A 146 -23.96 -7.76 14.62
N VAL A 147 -24.03 -6.56 15.19
CA VAL A 147 -23.00 -6.00 16.05
C VAL A 147 -22.82 -6.87 17.29
N SER A 148 -21.57 -7.15 17.67
CA SER A 148 -21.25 -7.95 18.85
C SER A 148 -21.67 -7.27 20.16
N ASP A 149 -21.66 -8.01 21.27
CA ASP A 149 -21.91 -7.47 22.61
C ASP A 149 -20.91 -6.36 23.02
N GLU A 150 -19.75 -6.30 22.36
CA GLU A 150 -18.72 -5.29 22.58
C GLU A 150 -18.90 -4.04 21.70
N GLY A 151 -19.99 -3.96 20.92
CA GLY A 151 -20.24 -2.86 20.00
C GLY A 151 -19.33 -2.88 18.76
N ARG A 152 -18.82 -4.07 18.39
CA ARG A 152 -17.93 -4.27 17.23
C ARG A 152 -18.64 -5.00 16.11
N TYR A 153 -18.40 -4.58 14.88
CA TYR A 153 -18.75 -5.32 13.67
C TYR A 153 -17.50 -5.54 12.82
N ASN A 154 -17.16 -6.80 12.54
CA ASN A 154 -16.07 -7.17 11.65
C ASN A 154 -16.66 -7.74 10.37
N ALA A 155 -16.25 -7.19 9.24
CA ALA A 155 -16.53 -7.75 7.93
C ALA A 155 -15.21 -7.91 7.18
N SER A 156 -14.92 -9.14 6.79
CA SER A 156 -13.86 -9.41 5.82
C SER A 156 -14.52 -9.79 4.50
N ILE A 157 -14.30 -8.98 3.48
CA ILE A 157 -14.74 -9.29 2.12
C ILE A 157 -13.49 -9.75 1.37
N PHE A 158 -13.25 -11.05 1.42
CA PHE A 158 -12.20 -11.70 0.63
C PHE A 158 -12.70 -11.83 -0.81
N HIS A 159 -12.43 -10.81 -1.62
CA HIS A 159 -12.52 -10.91 -3.07
C HIS A 159 -11.18 -10.55 -3.69
N ASP A 160 -10.92 -11.13 -4.87
CA ASP A 160 -9.78 -10.75 -5.71
C ASP A 160 -10.01 -9.31 -6.20
N LEU A 161 -9.75 -8.33 -5.34
CA LEU A 161 -9.88 -6.91 -5.67
C LEU A 161 -8.74 -6.53 -6.62
N ASN A 162 -8.95 -6.72 -7.91
CA ASN A 162 -8.00 -6.25 -8.91
C ASN A 162 -7.95 -4.72 -8.96
N ARG A 163 -6.94 -4.13 -9.61
CA ARG A 163 -6.91 -2.70 -9.92
C ARG A 163 -8.26 -2.19 -10.40
N GLY A 164 -8.71 -1.07 -9.87
CA GLY A 164 -9.99 -0.47 -10.21
C GLY A 164 -10.45 0.53 -9.17
N MET A 165 -11.61 1.11 -9.42
CA MET A 165 -12.26 2.04 -8.49
C MET A 165 -13.35 1.34 -7.68
N TYR A 166 -13.40 1.64 -6.39
CA TYR A 166 -14.29 1.03 -5.41
C TYR A 166 -15.05 2.08 -4.63
N ASN A 167 -16.31 1.79 -4.37
CA ASN A 167 -17.18 2.54 -3.50
C ASN A 167 -17.52 1.66 -2.31
N VAL A 168 -17.25 2.15 -1.11
CA VAL A 168 -17.45 1.39 0.12
C VAL A 168 -18.47 2.11 0.98
N SER A 169 -19.49 1.40 1.44
CA SER A 169 -20.52 1.91 2.34
C SER A 169 -20.60 1.11 3.63
N PHE A 170 -20.92 1.82 4.71
CA PHE A 170 -20.99 1.34 6.08
C PHE A 170 -22.29 1.81 6.71
N ILE A 171 -23.18 0.87 7.00
CA ILE A 171 -24.46 1.15 7.64
C ILE A 171 -24.49 0.49 9.01
N GLY A 172 -24.91 1.23 10.03
CA GLY A 172 -25.08 0.72 11.39
C GLY A 172 -25.73 1.73 12.31
N ILE A 173 -26.07 1.30 13.53
CA ILE A 173 -26.61 2.18 14.57
C ILE A 173 -25.50 2.50 15.57
N PRO A 174 -25.07 3.76 15.73
CA PRO A 174 -24.08 4.16 16.72
C PRO A 174 -24.59 4.01 18.16
N ALA A 175 -23.73 3.50 19.05
CA ALA A 175 -23.92 3.49 20.50
C ALA A 175 -23.29 4.72 21.19
N SER A 176 -22.51 5.52 20.45
CA SER A 176 -21.82 6.69 20.97
C SER A 176 -21.83 7.84 19.96
N GLU A 177 -21.43 9.04 20.40
CA GLU A 177 -21.30 10.22 19.53
C GLU A 177 -20.13 10.10 18.54
N GLU A 178 -19.30 9.05 18.70
CA GLU A 178 -18.15 8.78 17.85
C GLU A 178 -18.09 7.29 17.44
N VAL A 179 -18.05 7.04 16.15
CA VAL A 179 -17.81 5.70 15.59
C VAL A 179 -16.40 5.63 15.02
N ARG A 180 -15.69 4.53 15.31
CA ARG A 180 -14.41 4.22 14.68
C ARG A 180 -14.62 3.19 13.58
N ALA A 181 -13.99 3.40 12.44
CA ALA A 181 -13.91 2.42 11.36
C ALA A 181 -12.45 2.25 10.94
N ASP A 182 -11.93 1.02 11.01
CA ASP A 182 -10.62 0.65 10.49
C ASP A 182 -10.82 -0.07 9.16
N ILE A 183 -10.32 0.49 8.07
CA ILE A 183 -10.46 -0.05 6.72
C ILE A 183 -9.07 -0.32 6.16
N ASP A 184 -8.77 -1.55 5.81
CA ASP A 184 -7.48 -1.95 5.24
C ASP A 184 -7.65 -2.38 3.78
N PHE A 185 -6.84 -1.78 2.90
CA PHE A 185 -6.72 -2.14 1.49
C PHE A 185 -5.27 -2.52 1.18
N GLY A 186 -5.05 -3.78 0.82
CA GLY A 186 -3.72 -4.30 0.54
C GLY A 186 -3.60 -4.98 -0.81
N GLY A 187 -2.38 -5.03 -1.34
CA GLY A 187 -2.03 -5.85 -2.50
C GLY A 187 -0.55 -5.73 -2.87
N ILE A 188 -0.17 -6.28 -4.02
CA ILE A 188 1.21 -6.28 -4.50
C ILE A 188 1.41 -5.18 -5.56
N THR A 189 2.49 -4.41 -5.44
CA THR A 189 2.91 -3.37 -6.39
C THR A 189 3.34 -4.01 -7.71
N ARG A 190 2.37 -4.35 -8.56
CA ARG A 190 2.64 -4.89 -9.89
C ARG A 190 1.87 -4.11 -10.94
N VAL A 191 2.61 -3.59 -11.92
CA VAL A 191 2.03 -2.90 -13.07
C VAL A 191 2.17 -3.80 -14.30
N LEU A 192 1.08 -4.39 -14.78
CA LEU A 192 1.14 -5.29 -15.95
C LEU A 192 1.41 -4.56 -17.26
N ALA A 193 1.17 -3.24 -17.32
CA ALA A 193 1.48 -2.45 -18.51
C ALA A 193 2.97 -2.48 -18.85
N ASN A 194 3.85 -2.43 -17.83
CA ASN A 194 5.31 -2.46 -17.99
C ASN A 194 5.96 -3.33 -16.89
N PRO A 195 5.87 -4.67 -16.99
CA PRO A 195 6.33 -5.58 -15.94
C PRO A 195 7.87 -5.67 -15.84
N THR A 196 8.60 -4.99 -16.74
CA THR A 196 10.06 -4.95 -16.77
C THR A 196 10.65 -3.75 -16.04
N ASP A 197 9.82 -2.77 -15.68
CA ASP A 197 10.29 -1.62 -14.92
C ASP A 197 10.66 -2.06 -13.50
N ALA A 198 11.70 -1.48 -12.91
CA ALA A 198 12.12 -1.83 -11.54
C ALA A 198 11.19 -1.22 -10.47
N VAL A 199 10.41 -0.22 -10.86
CA VAL A 199 9.58 0.60 -9.98
C VAL A 199 8.22 0.89 -10.63
N ALA A 200 7.27 1.37 -9.84
CA ALA A 200 5.95 1.80 -10.25
C ALA A 200 5.65 3.20 -9.71
N THR A 201 4.98 4.03 -10.52
CA THR A 201 4.46 5.34 -10.10
C THR A 201 2.97 5.40 -10.41
N THR A 202 2.16 5.83 -9.45
CA THR A 202 0.70 5.84 -9.56
C THR A 202 0.05 6.70 -8.48
N ASP A 203 -1.22 7.02 -8.67
CA ASP A 203 -2.05 7.71 -7.69
C ASP A 203 -3.16 6.77 -7.19
N SER A 204 -3.49 6.90 -5.90
CA SER A 204 -4.70 6.35 -5.29
C SER A 204 -5.54 7.51 -4.79
N THR A 205 -6.81 7.57 -5.16
CA THR A 205 -7.75 8.61 -4.69
C THR A 205 -8.82 7.99 -3.82
N PHE A 206 -9.42 8.78 -2.93
CA PHE A 206 -10.65 8.43 -2.21
C PHE A 206 -11.38 9.67 -1.70
N THR A 207 -12.67 9.54 -1.43
CA THR A 207 -13.52 10.65 -1.02
C THR A 207 -14.37 10.24 0.19
N PRO A 208 -14.06 10.72 1.41
CA PRO A 208 -14.86 10.44 2.60
C PRO A 208 -16.19 11.21 2.57
N SER A 209 -17.29 10.56 2.94
CA SER A 209 -18.61 11.19 3.04
C SER A 209 -19.54 10.45 4.00
N GLY A 210 -20.78 10.94 4.15
CA GLY A 210 -21.76 10.35 5.05
C GLY A 210 -21.75 10.94 6.47
N PHE A 211 -20.91 11.94 6.71
CA PHE A 211 -20.77 12.61 7.99
C PHE A 211 -20.35 14.07 7.82
N SER A 212 -20.56 14.88 8.86
CA SER A 212 -20.25 16.32 8.84
C SER A 212 -18.89 16.67 9.45
N HIS A 213 -18.45 15.89 10.45
CA HIS A 213 -17.21 16.11 11.19
C HIS A 213 -16.55 14.77 11.53
N GLY A 214 -15.24 14.70 11.36
CA GLY A 214 -14.46 13.52 11.69
C GLY A 214 -13.00 13.66 11.25
N ALA A 215 -12.26 12.57 11.39
CA ALA A 215 -10.89 12.46 10.94
C ALA A 215 -10.65 11.10 10.30
N VAL A 216 -9.73 11.05 9.34
CA VAL A 216 -9.23 9.82 8.74
C VAL A 216 -7.72 9.79 8.93
N ASP A 217 -7.24 8.90 9.80
CA ASP A 217 -5.82 8.62 9.92
C ASP A 217 -5.43 7.65 8.81
N LEU A 218 -4.87 8.19 7.73
CA LEU A 218 -4.37 7.43 6.60
C LEU A 218 -2.94 6.96 6.88
N LYS A 219 -2.70 5.65 6.75
CA LYS A 219 -1.38 5.04 6.90
C LYS A 219 -1.04 4.22 5.67
N VAL A 220 0.15 4.42 5.12
CA VAL A 220 0.67 3.67 3.98
C VAL A 220 1.87 2.84 4.42
N TYR A 221 1.75 1.53 4.22
CA TYR A 221 2.77 0.54 4.54
C TYR A 221 3.36 -0.05 3.27
N VAL A 222 4.67 -0.25 3.26
CA VAL A 222 5.39 -1.01 2.22
C VAL A 222 6.15 -2.14 2.92
N ASP A 223 5.93 -3.38 2.51
CA ASP A 223 6.46 -4.60 3.14
C ASP A 223 6.24 -4.64 4.67
N HIS A 224 5.04 -4.26 5.12
CA HIS A 224 4.64 -4.15 6.53
C HIS A 224 5.33 -3.05 7.35
N GLU A 225 6.19 -2.25 6.73
CA GLU A 225 6.81 -1.09 7.38
C GLU A 225 6.00 0.17 7.08
N LEU A 226 5.65 0.92 8.13
CA LEU A 226 4.96 2.20 7.99
C LEU A 226 5.89 3.20 7.31
N GLN A 227 5.50 3.67 6.12
CA GLN A 227 6.28 4.63 5.33
C GLN A 227 5.75 6.05 5.48
N LYS A 228 4.42 6.20 5.54
CA LYS A 228 3.75 7.49 5.67
C LYS A 228 2.50 7.37 6.51
N SER A 229 2.23 8.39 7.32
CA SER A 229 0.98 8.57 8.05
C SER A 229 0.58 10.02 7.97
N GLU A 230 -0.71 10.28 7.79
CA GLU A 230 -1.27 11.64 7.80
C GLU A 230 -2.69 11.58 8.36
N THR A 231 -3.05 12.57 9.18
CA THR A 231 -4.42 12.74 9.67
C THR A 231 -5.14 13.73 8.76
N ILE A 232 -6.22 13.29 8.14
CA ILE A 232 -7.08 14.11 7.29
C ILE A 232 -8.30 14.52 8.11
N ILE A 233 -8.43 15.79 8.42
CA ILE A 233 -9.61 16.35 9.08
C ILE A 233 -10.70 16.57 8.04
N VAL A 234 -11.91 16.07 8.32
CA VAL A 234 -13.08 16.25 7.48
C VAL A 234 -14.09 17.10 8.24
N SER A 235 -14.39 18.29 7.73
CA SER A 235 -15.31 19.22 8.38
C SER A 235 -16.08 20.07 7.36
N THR A 236 -17.31 20.46 7.69
CA THR A 236 -18.13 21.34 6.83
C THR A 236 -17.66 22.81 6.78
N GLY A 237 -16.59 23.15 7.51
CA GLY A 237 -15.97 24.47 7.51
C GLY A 237 -14.46 24.36 7.40
N VAL A 238 -13.88 25.13 6.47
CA VAL A 238 -12.46 25.53 6.53
C VAL A 238 -12.46 26.80 7.37
N GLU A 239 -12.07 26.71 8.65
CA GLU A 239 -11.74 27.92 9.42
C GLU A 239 -10.41 28.52 8.96
#